data_AF-A0A7X1GR20-F1
#
_entry.id   AF-A0A7X1GR20-F1
#
_cell.length_a   1.000
_cell.length_b   1.000
_cell.length_c   1.000
_cell.angle_alpha   90.00
_cell.angle_beta   90.00
_cell.angle_gamma   90.00
#
_symmetry.space_group_name_H-M   'P 1'
#
loop_
_entity.id
_entity.type
_entity.pdbx_description
1 polymer ?
#
loop_
_entity_poly.entity_id
_entity_poly.type
_entity_poly.pdbx_seq_one_letter_code
_entity_poly.pdbx_strand_id
1 'polypeptide(L)'
;MSIDDLEKITRIGGTAIQELSAVIMSKVNGAPRAQLRTARFKKAVFVVDDLVYKGPYKRSDPGLMNNLRFTFAIQLLEDALHLPEWKRASLPWRCISWDGNDQYYLVAENVGKTKNIPFELESSKIEVDVPIIPRGAAVWRVSEVEKNGHLTNRPKFAALQHLYLRFLLDIGDSGTHNILVREDHVKTGRLIAGIDLEEMRTNKDRDSRLTHLFTNAFSYKKRSLYGPEVRNIQSITYWQIDQHILEKMNAVGIDLEKLKEKME
;
A
#
# COMPACT_ATOMS: atom_id res chain seq x y z
N MET A 1 -6.99 11.94 -18.84
CA MET A 1 -6.20 10.71 -18.93
C MET A 1 -6.73 9.90 -20.10
N SER A 2 -5.88 9.58 -21.06
CA SER A 2 -6.24 8.82 -22.26
C SER A 2 -6.15 7.31 -21.98
N ILE A 3 -6.65 6.50 -22.92
CA ILE A 3 -6.51 5.04 -22.93
C ILE A 3 -5.03 4.63 -22.75
N ASP A 4 -4.10 5.43 -23.28
CA ASP A 4 -2.66 5.15 -23.28
C ASP A 4 -2.01 5.18 -21.89
N ASP A 5 -2.63 5.84 -20.90
CA ASP A 5 -2.00 6.07 -19.60
C ASP A 5 -1.84 4.77 -18.78
N LEU A 6 -2.86 3.89 -18.80
CA LEU A 6 -2.80 2.61 -18.08
C LEU A 6 -1.79 1.65 -18.72
N GLU A 7 -1.75 1.58 -20.06
CA GLU A 7 -0.81 0.72 -20.79
C GLU A 7 0.63 1.21 -20.64
N LYS A 8 0.82 2.54 -20.66
CA LYS A 8 2.12 3.15 -20.41
C LYS A 8 2.64 2.81 -19.02
N ILE A 9 1.84 3.03 -17.97
CA ILE A 9 2.29 2.80 -16.59
C ILE A 9 2.55 1.33 -16.30
N THR A 10 1.71 0.43 -16.83
CA THR A 10 1.88 -1.03 -16.67
C THR A 10 3.14 -1.53 -17.36
N ARG A 11 3.46 -1.01 -18.55
CA ARG A 11 4.70 -1.33 -19.26
C ARG A 11 5.94 -0.83 -18.51
N ILE A 12 5.92 0.41 -18.00
CA ILE A 12 7.07 0.97 -17.26
C ILE A 12 7.26 0.28 -15.90
N GLY A 13 6.15 0.08 -15.19
CA GLY A 13 6.13 -0.56 -13.86
C GLY A 13 6.21 -2.08 -13.88
N GLY A 14 6.23 -2.70 -15.06
CA GLY A 14 6.33 -4.16 -15.22
C GLY A 14 5.12 -4.94 -14.70
N THR A 15 3.91 -4.35 -14.68
CA THR A 15 2.69 -5.00 -14.20
C THR A 15 1.79 -5.37 -15.37
N ALA A 16 1.77 -6.62 -15.81
CA ALA A 16 0.97 -7.04 -16.97
C ALA A 16 -0.54 -6.94 -16.70
N ILE A 17 -1.31 -6.58 -17.74
CA ILE A 17 -2.78 -6.73 -17.75
C ILE A 17 -3.12 -8.13 -18.25
N GLN A 18 -3.99 -8.84 -17.53
CA GLN A 18 -4.38 -10.22 -17.82
C GLN A 18 -5.89 -10.35 -17.78
N GLU A 19 -6.46 -11.13 -18.70
CA GLU A 19 -7.89 -11.43 -18.67
C GLU A 19 -8.23 -12.35 -17.48
N LEU A 20 -9.31 -12.02 -16.78
CA LEU A 20 -9.79 -12.77 -15.64
C LEU A 20 -10.77 -13.85 -16.14
N SER A 21 -10.36 -15.12 -16.06
CA SER A 21 -11.27 -16.21 -16.42
C SER A 21 -12.52 -16.24 -15.53
N ALA A 22 -13.63 -16.75 -16.08
CA ALA A 22 -14.88 -16.92 -15.33
C ALA A 22 -14.71 -17.77 -14.05
N VAL A 23 -13.80 -18.75 -14.07
CA VAL A 23 -13.47 -19.59 -12.91
C VAL A 23 -12.85 -18.76 -11.79
N ILE A 24 -11.87 -17.92 -12.09
CA ILE A 24 -11.25 -17.06 -11.09
C ILE A 24 -12.24 -15.99 -10.62
N MET A 25 -13.04 -15.41 -11.53
CA MET A 25 -14.05 -14.43 -11.16
C MET A 25 -15.09 -15.02 -10.19
N SER A 26 -15.50 -16.27 -10.39
CA SER A 26 -16.36 -16.99 -9.44
C SER A 26 -15.71 -17.12 -8.06
N LYS A 27 -14.41 -17.44 -8.01
CA LYS A 27 -13.65 -17.46 -6.74
C LYS A 27 -13.57 -16.09 -6.07
N VAL A 28 -13.28 -15.03 -6.83
CA VAL A 28 -13.21 -13.65 -6.31
C VAL A 28 -14.55 -13.23 -5.71
N ASN A 29 -15.65 -13.51 -6.42
CA ASN A 29 -17.00 -13.17 -5.95
C ASN A 29 -17.42 -13.93 -4.69
N GLY A 30 -16.97 -15.19 -4.54
CA GLY A 30 -17.25 -16.02 -3.37
C GLY A 30 -16.28 -15.85 -2.20
N ALA A 31 -15.21 -15.05 -2.39
CA ALA A 31 -14.15 -14.92 -1.40
C ALA A 31 -14.52 -13.96 -0.26
N PRO A 32 -14.03 -14.22 0.97
CA PRO A 32 -14.17 -13.28 2.06
C PRO A 32 -13.34 -12.02 1.79
N ARG A 33 -13.82 -10.89 2.32
CA ARG A 33 -13.17 -9.59 2.14
C ARG A 33 -12.36 -9.20 3.37
N ALA A 34 -11.21 -8.55 3.14
CA ALA A 34 -10.34 -8.07 4.22
C ALA A 34 -10.92 -6.87 4.98
N GLN A 35 -11.94 -6.20 4.43
CA GLN A 35 -12.67 -5.12 5.10
C GLN A 35 -14.05 -4.88 4.48
N LEU A 36 -15.02 -4.52 5.32
CA LEU A 36 -16.32 -4.03 4.89
C LEU A 36 -16.18 -2.63 4.29
N ARG A 37 -16.86 -2.36 3.17
CA ARG A 37 -16.84 -1.01 2.60
C ARG A 37 -17.76 -0.12 3.40
N THR A 38 -17.21 0.99 3.89
CA THR A 38 -17.96 2.02 4.60
C THR A 38 -18.37 3.18 3.72
N ALA A 39 -17.90 3.22 2.47
CA ALA A 39 -18.22 4.25 1.49
C ALA A 39 -18.10 3.70 0.07
N ARG A 40 -18.88 4.27 -0.87
CA ARG A 40 -18.98 3.78 -2.25
C ARG A 40 -17.66 3.86 -3.02
N PHE A 41 -16.83 4.86 -2.73
CA PHE A 41 -15.55 5.05 -3.43
C PHE A 41 -14.48 4.01 -3.02
N LYS A 42 -14.55 3.47 -1.79
CA LYS A 42 -13.61 2.45 -1.32
C LYS A 42 -13.76 1.18 -2.16
N LYS A 43 -12.64 0.53 -2.47
CA LYS A 43 -12.66 -0.75 -3.20
C LYS A 43 -12.74 -1.95 -2.26
N ALA A 44 -13.35 -3.02 -2.73
CA ALA A 44 -13.33 -4.29 -2.02
C ALA A 44 -11.92 -4.90 -2.14
N VAL A 45 -11.55 -5.67 -1.13
CA VAL A 45 -10.27 -6.40 -1.06
C VAL A 45 -10.62 -7.85 -0.78
N PHE A 46 -10.59 -8.69 -1.80
CA PHE A 46 -10.94 -10.11 -1.73
C PHE A 46 -9.68 -10.93 -1.45
N VAL A 47 -9.77 -11.92 -0.56
CA VAL A 47 -8.67 -12.85 -0.26
C VAL A 47 -8.98 -14.20 -0.91
N VAL A 48 -8.22 -14.54 -1.95
CA VAL A 48 -8.42 -15.74 -2.77
C VAL A 48 -7.15 -16.57 -2.71
N ASP A 49 -7.15 -17.61 -1.87
CA ASP A 49 -5.99 -18.50 -1.67
C ASP A 49 -4.71 -17.69 -1.32
N ASP A 50 -3.68 -17.81 -2.15
CA ASP A 50 -2.39 -17.13 -2.00
C ASP A 50 -2.39 -15.70 -2.61
N LEU A 51 -3.54 -15.20 -3.06
CA LEU A 51 -3.67 -13.91 -3.74
C LEU A 51 -4.68 -12.99 -3.07
N VAL A 52 -4.50 -11.69 -3.29
CA VAL A 52 -5.44 -10.64 -2.92
C VAL A 52 -5.85 -9.87 -4.16
N TYR A 53 -7.15 -9.68 -4.34
CA TYR A 53 -7.72 -8.89 -5.43
C TYR A 53 -8.34 -7.61 -4.85
N LYS A 54 -7.84 -6.44 -5.25
CA LYS A 54 -8.43 -5.14 -4.90
C LYS A 54 -9.19 -4.58 -6.10
N GLY A 55 -10.48 -4.31 -5.95
CA GLY A 55 -11.31 -3.79 -7.05
C GLY A 55 -12.82 -3.94 -6.82
N PRO A 56 -13.63 -3.83 -7.89
CA PRO A 56 -13.23 -3.40 -9.22
C PRO A 56 -12.90 -1.90 -9.30
N TYR A 57 -11.90 -1.58 -10.12
CA TYR A 57 -11.60 -0.23 -10.60
C TYR A 57 -12.14 -0.05 -12.01
N LYS A 58 -12.47 1.19 -12.37
CA LYS A 58 -12.63 1.59 -13.77
C LYS A 58 -11.26 1.97 -14.34
N ARG A 59 -11.09 1.89 -15.66
CA ARG A 59 -9.82 2.28 -16.30
C ARG A 59 -9.41 3.72 -15.97
N SER A 60 -10.38 4.62 -15.88
CA SER A 60 -10.19 6.04 -15.57
C SER A 60 -10.11 6.35 -14.07
N ASP A 61 -10.20 5.34 -13.20
CA ASP A 61 -10.22 5.54 -11.75
C ASP A 61 -8.85 6.03 -11.26
N PRO A 62 -8.75 7.24 -10.66
CA PRO A 62 -7.48 7.76 -10.15
C PRO A 62 -6.84 6.85 -9.11
N GLY A 63 -7.64 6.12 -8.33
CA GLY A 63 -7.14 5.17 -7.34
C GLY A 63 -6.38 4.01 -7.97
N LEU A 64 -6.78 3.54 -9.16
CA LEU A 64 -6.04 2.51 -9.90
C LEU A 64 -4.66 3.02 -10.27
N MET A 65 -4.60 4.18 -10.92
CA MET A 65 -3.36 4.80 -11.37
C MET A 65 -2.44 5.13 -10.20
N ASN A 66 -2.99 5.65 -9.10
CA ASN A 66 -2.25 5.99 -7.88
C ASN A 66 -1.63 4.75 -7.24
N ASN A 67 -2.37 3.64 -7.11
CA ASN A 67 -1.79 2.40 -6.59
C ASN A 67 -0.64 1.89 -7.47
N LEU A 68 -0.73 1.99 -8.80
CA LEU A 68 0.34 1.56 -9.71
C LEU A 68 1.58 2.47 -9.59
N ARG A 69 1.42 3.78 -9.76
CA ARG A 69 2.54 4.74 -9.73
C ARG A 69 3.27 4.72 -8.39
N PHE A 70 2.52 4.69 -7.28
CA PHE A 70 3.12 4.85 -5.96
C PHE A 70 3.74 3.56 -5.46
N THR A 71 3.18 2.41 -5.79
CA THR A 71 3.84 1.12 -5.51
C THR A 71 5.19 1.05 -6.22
N PHE A 72 5.23 1.40 -7.50
CA PHE A 72 6.46 1.41 -8.29
C PHE A 72 7.45 2.47 -7.79
N ALA A 73 7.01 3.70 -7.52
CA ALA A 73 7.87 4.76 -7.03
C ALA A 73 8.46 4.46 -5.64
N ILE A 74 7.68 3.85 -4.73
CA ILE A 74 8.20 3.39 -3.44
C ILE A 74 9.29 2.35 -3.68
N GLN A 75 9.08 1.36 -4.55
CA GLN A 75 10.09 0.35 -4.86
C GLN A 75 11.40 1.00 -5.35
N LEU A 76 11.32 1.96 -6.27
CA LEU A 76 12.49 2.68 -6.77
C LEU A 76 13.22 3.46 -5.67
N LEU A 77 12.49 4.09 -4.73
CA LEU A 77 13.11 4.78 -3.59
C LEU A 77 13.76 3.80 -2.61
N GLU A 78 13.15 2.64 -2.37
CA GLU A 78 13.74 1.58 -1.54
C GLU A 78 15.04 1.05 -2.15
N ASP A 79 15.07 0.89 -3.48
CA ASP A 79 16.25 0.47 -4.24
C ASP A 79 17.36 1.54 -4.20
N ALA A 80 17.03 2.82 -4.44
CA ALA A 80 17.98 3.94 -4.37
C ALA A 80 18.62 4.07 -2.97
N LEU A 81 17.83 3.82 -1.92
CA LEU A 81 18.30 3.79 -0.54
C LEU A 81 19.07 2.51 -0.17
N HIS A 82 19.14 1.51 -1.06
CA HIS A 82 19.74 0.20 -0.78
C HIS A 82 19.20 -0.43 0.51
N LEU A 83 17.89 -0.33 0.73
CA LEU A 83 17.30 -0.81 1.98
C LEU A 83 17.40 -2.35 2.08
N PRO A 84 17.80 -2.90 3.24
CA PRO A 84 17.75 -4.33 3.45
C PRO A 84 16.29 -4.82 3.44
N GLU A 85 16.06 -6.05 2.98
CA GLU A 85 14.70 -6.60 2.76
C GLU A 85 13.75 -6.40 3.97
N TRP A 86 14.24 -6.55 5.20
CA TRP A 86 13.42 -6.38 6.40
C TRP A 86 12.86 -4.96 6.60
N LYS A 87 13.49 -3.95 5.99
CA LYS A 87 13.10 -2.53 6.06
C LYS A 87 12.28 -2.10 4.84
N ARG A 88 12.20 -2.95 3.81
CA ARG A 88 11.38 -2.74 2.61
C ARG A 88 9.92 -3.07 2.91
N ALA A 89 9.03 -2.30 2.31
CA ALA A 89 7.59 -2.35 2.52
C ALA A 89 6.80 -2.30 1.20
N SER A 90 7.42 -2.02 0.06
CA SER A 90 6.76 -2.13 -1.24
C SER A 90 6.10 -3.51 -1.39
N LEU A 91 4.85 -3.50 -1.85
CA LEU A 91 4.10 -4.70 -2.21
C LEU A 91 3.78 -4.62 -3.71
N PRO A 92 4.69 -5.09 -4.59
CA PRO A 92 4.48 -5.04 -6.02
C PRO A 92 3.21 -5.79 -6.44
N TRP A 93 2.49 -5.23 -7.40
CA TRP A 93 1.36 -5.91 -8.04
C TRP A 93 1.89 -7.02 -8.94
N ARG A 94 1.33 -8.22 -8.81
CA ARG A 94 1.65 -9.36 -9.67
C ARG A 94 1.12 -9.14 -11.09
N CYS A 95 -0.12 -8.65 -11.18
CA CYS A 95 -0.77 -8.27 -12.44
C CYS A 95 -1.96 -7.34 -12.16
N ILE A 96 -2.54 -6.82 -13.24
CA ILE A 96 -3.88 -6.23 -13.26
C ILE A 96 -4.79 -7.23 -13.96
N SER A 97 -5.80 -7.74 -13.27
CA SER A 97 -6.81 -8.60 -13.90
C SER A 97 -7.96 -7.77 -14.47
N TRP A 98 -8.43 -8.12 -15.67
CA TRP A 98 -9.52 -7.46 -16.39
C TRP A 98 -10.67 -8.43 -16.66
N ASP A 99 -11.90 -8.05 -16.34
CA ASP A 99 -13.08 -8.93 -16.41
C ASP A 99 -13.82 -8.92 -17.76
N GLY A 100 -13.33 -8.21 -18.77
CA GLY A 100 -14.02 -8.02 -20.04
C GLY A 100 -14.96 -6.81 -20.10
N ASN A 101 -15.35 -6.24 -18.96
CA ASN A 101 -16.42 -5.22 -18.83
C ASN A 101 -15.93 -3.90 -18.23
N ASP A 102 -14.72 -3.49 -18.63
CA ASP A 102 -14.03 -2.31 -18.08
C ASP A 102 -13.98 -2.34 -16.54
N GLN A 103 -13.77 -3.52 -15.95
CA GLN A 103 -13.45 -3.67 -14.54
C GLN A 103 -12.06 -4.27 -14.37
N TYR A 104 -11.27 -3.61 -13.54
CA TYR A 104 -9.88 -3.98 -13.28
C TYR A 104 -9.68 -4.30 -11.80
N TYR A 105 -8.88 -5.32 -11.53
CA TYR A 105 -8.50 -5.74 -10.19
C TYR A 105 -6.99 -5.71 -10.07
N LEU A 106 -6.50 -5.03 -9.05
CA LEU A 106 -5.09 -5.10 -8.68
C LEU A 106 -4.84 -6.40 -7.93
N VAL A 107 -3.89 -7.20 -8.40
CA VAL A 107 -3.60 -8.53 -7.83
C VAL A 107 -2.23 -8.51 -7.16
N ALA A 108 -2.17 -8.88 -5.89
CA ALA A 108 -0.93 -9.03 -5.14
C ALA A 108 -0.89 -10.40 -4.43
N GLU A 109 0.31 -10.81 -4.04
CA GLU A 109 0.49 -11.96 -3.15
C GLU A 109 -0.16 -11.70 -1.79
N ASN A 110 -0.84 -12.70 -1.24
CA ASN A 110 -1.38 -12.66 0.11
C ASN A 110 -0.23 -12.77 1.13
N VAL A 111 -0.06 -11.71 1.92
CA VAL A 111 1.02 -11.63 2.94
C VAL A 111 0.59 -12.11 4.33
N GLY A 112 -0.66 -12.58 4.46
CA GLY A 112 -1.23 -13.13 5.68
C GLY A 112 -1.38 -14.65 5.64
N LYS A 113 -2.31 -15.18 6.44
CA LYS A 113 -2.74 -16.57 6.37
C LYS A 113 -3.41 -16.86 5.02
N THR A 114 -3.12 -18.03 4.46
CA THR A 114 -3.70 -18.49 3.18
C THR A 114 -4.68 -19.65 3.35
N LYS A 115 -4.79 -20.21 4.55
CA LYS A 115 -5.68 -21.35 4.88
C LYS A 115 -6.45 -21.09 6.15
N ASN A 116 -7.64 -21.70 6.25
CA ASN A 116 -8.52 -21.65 7.43
C ASN A 116 -8.77 -20.21 7.93
N ILE A 117 -8.96 -19.28 7.00
CA ILE A 117 -9.22 -17.88 7.34
C ILE A 117 -10.66 -17.78 7.84
N PRO A 118 -10.90 -17.40 9.10
CA PRO A 118 -12.25 -17.21 9.58
C PRO A 118 -12.87 -15.97 8.94
N PHE A 119 -14.19 -16.01 8.76
CA PHE A 119 -14.97 -14.86 8.34
C PHE A 119 -16.29 -14.79 9.12
N GLU A 120 -16.84 -13.58 9.21
CA GLU A 120 -18.13 -13.28 9.79
C GLU A 120 -18.98 -12.57 8.74
N LEU A 121 -20.31 -12.73 8.77
CA LEU A 121 -21.19 -11.96 7.90
C LEU A 121 -21.44 -10.60 8.52
N GLU A 122 -21.05 -9.54 7.83
CA GLU A 122 -21.27 -8.16 8.26
C GLU A 122 -22.10 -7.37 7.25
N SER A 123 -22.87 -6.43 7.77
CA SER A 123 -23.68 -5.50 7.00
C SER A 123 -23.31 -4.04 7.31
N SER A 124 -23.39 -3.18 6.30
CA SER A 124 -23.26 -1.73 6.41
C SER A 124 -24.47 -1.04 5.78
N LYS A 125 -24.46 0.29 5.74
CA LYS A 125 -25.47 1.07 5.01
C LYS A 125 -25.45 0.83 3.49
N ILE A 126 -24.39 0.23 2.94
CA ILE A 126 -24.19 0.08 1.49
C ILE A 126 -24.00 -1.37 1.03
N GLU A 127 -23.80 -2.31 1.95
CA GLU A 127 -23.55 -3.72 1.65
C GLU A 127 -24.24 -4.57 2.73
N VAL A 128 -24.78 -5.72 2.35
CA VAL A 128 -25.54 -6.60 3.26
C VAL A 128 -24.92 -7.99 3.19
N ASP A 129 -24.80 -8.64 4.34
CA ASP A 129 -24.35 -10.03 4.54
C ASP A 129 -23.07 -10.36 3.75
N VAL A 130 -22.07 -9.48 3.87
CA VAL A 130 -20.77 -9.68 3.22
C VAL A 130 -19.88 -10.52 4.13
N PRO A 131 -19.23 -11.58 3.64
CA PRO A 131 -18.22 -12.32 4.40
C PRO A 131 -16.98 -11.44 4.61
N ILE A 132 -16.73 -11.04 5.85
CA ILE A 132 -15.61 -10.19 6.26
C ILE A 132 -14.66 -10.99 7.15
N ILE A 133 -13.37 -10.87 6.88
CA ILE A 133 -12.30 -11.40 7.72
C ILE A 133 -12.15 -10.49 8.94
N PRO A 134 -12.30 -11.00 10.17
CA PRO A 134 -12.08 -10.19 11.36
C PRO A 134 -10.65 -9.63 11.42
N ARG A 135 -10.51 -8.42 12.00
CA ARG A 135 -9.21 -7.77 12.13
C ARG A 135 -8.22 -8.62 12.93
N GLY A 136 -6.98 -8.72 12.46
CA GLY A 136 -5.94 -9.58 13.05
C GLY A 136 -6.15 -11.08 12.84
N ALA A 137 -7.24 -11.53 12.18
CA ALA A 137 -7.49 -12.96 12.02
C ALA A 137 -6.64 -13.59 10.91
N ALA A 138 -6.53 -12.92 9.75
CA ALA A 138 -5.70 -13.36 8.62
C ALA A 138 -4.35 -12.65 8.56
N VAL A 139 -4.33 -11.34 8.80
CA VAL A 139 -3.13 -10.51 8.77
C VAL A 139 -3.28 -9.39 9.80
N TRP A 140 -2.18 -9.04 10.47
CA TRP A 140 -2.15 -7.95 11.42
C TRP A 140 -1.74 -6.65 10.74
N ARG A 141 -2.39 -5.55 11.09
CA ARG A 141 -1.89 -4.20 10.80
C ARG A 141 -0.89 -3.79 11.89
N VAL A 142 0.09 -2.97 11.53
CA VAL A 142 1.05 -2.43 12.52
C VAL A 142 0.30 -1.70 13.65
N SER A 143 -0.76 -0.95 13.32
CA SER A 143 -1.60 -0.26 14.32
C SER A 143 -2.33 -1.18 15.30
N GLU A 144 -2.53 -2.46 14.96
CA GLU A 144 -3.13 -3.46 15.85
C GLU A 144 -2.07 -4.03 16.80
N VAL A 145 -0.90 -4.35 16.27
CA VAL A 145 0.27 -4.79 17.06
C VAL A 145 0.73 -3.71 18.04
N GLU A 146 0.67 -2.44 17.64
CA GLU A 146 0.90 -1.27 18.51
C GLU A 146 -0.02 -1.25 19.74
N LYS A 147 -1.31 -1.56 19.55
CA LYS A 147 -2.30 -1.50 20.62
C LYS A 147 -2.07 -2.59 21.67
N ASN A 148 -1.58 -3.75 21.24
CA ASN A 148 -1.33 -4.90 22.08
C ASN A 148 0.07 -4.89 22.74
N GLY A 149 0.90 -3.88 22.47
CA GLY A 149 2.23 -3.75 23.08
C GLY A 149 3.29 -4.70 22.53
N HIS A 150 3.00 -5.41 21.44
CA HIS A 150 3.90 -6.41 20.85
C HIS A 150 4.76 -5.87 19.69
N LEU A 151 4.75 -4.55 19.44
CA LEU A 151 5.51 -3.97 18.34
C LEU A 151 7.00 -3.93 18.67
N THR A 152 7.75 -4.86 18.08
CA THR A 152 9.22 -4.92 18.20
C THR A 152 9.91 -3.83 17.36
N ASN A 153 11.20 -3.62 17.59
CA ASN A 153 11.94 -2.51 16.98
C ASN A 153 12.06 -2.63 15.45
N ARG A 154 12.25 -3.83 14.88
CA ARG A 154 12.45 -3.97 13.42
C ARG A 154 11.20 -3.61 12.59
N PRO A 155 9.99 -4.15 12.86
CA PRO A 155 8.77 -3.71 12.17
C PRO A 155 8.47 -2.23 12.41
N LYS A 156 8.77 -1.70 13.61
CA LYS A 156 8.65 -0.26 13.93
C LYS A 156 9.52 0.59 13.00
N PHE A 157 10.79 0.22 12.82
CA PHE A 157 11.71 0.92 11.90
C PHE A 157 11.28 0.82 10.45
N ALA A 158 10.87 -0.37 10.01
CA ALA A 158 10.37 -0.57 8.65
C ALA A 158 9.13 0.31 8.40
N ALA A 159 8.21 0.37 9.37
CA ALA A 159 7.01 1.20 9.27
C ALA A 159 7.35 2.70 9.18
N LEU A 160 8.28 3.19 10.01
CA LEU A 160 8.75 4.57 9.94
C LEU A 160 9.43 4.88 8.59
N GLN A 161 10.25 3.98 8.08
CA GLN A 161 10.88 4.13 6.77
C GLN A 161 9.82 4.22 5.66
N HIS A 162 8.83 3.32 5.67
CA HIS A 162 7.76 3.33 4.69
C HIS A 162 6.93 4.62 4.74
N LEU A 163 6.58 5.10 5.93
CA LEU A 163 5.85 6.37 6.11
C LEU A 163 6.66 7.57 5.60
N TYR A 164 7.98 7.54 5.74
CA TYR A 164 8.86 8.56 5.14
C TYR A 164 8.79 8.55 3.62
N LEU A 165 8.81 7.38 2.98
CA LEU A 165 8.66 7.27 1.53
C LEU A 165 7.27 7.75 1.07
N ARG A 166 6.20 7.44 1.82
CA ARG A 166 4.85 7.98 1.56
C ARG A 166 4.83 9.51 1.66
N PHE A 167 5.52 10.08 2.65
CA PHE A 167 5.65 11.54 2.78
C PHE A 167 6.32 12.15 1.55
N LEU A 168 7.47 11.61 1.10
CA LEU A 168 8.18 12.11 -0.08
C LEU A 168 7.28 12.12 -1.32
N LEU A 169 6.47 11.07 -1.51
CA LEU A 169 5.60 10.91 -2.67
C LEU A 169 4.23 11.60 -2.55
N ASP A 170 3.98 12.33 -1.46
CA ASP A 170 2.70 13.00 -1.16
C ASP A 170 1.49 12.08 -1.02
N ILE A 171 1.73 10.85 -0.59
CA ILE A 171 0.68 9.85 -0.43
C ILE A 171 -0.16 10.18 0.82
N GLY A 172 -1.46 10.29 0.61
CA GLY A 172 -2.50 10.48 1.60
C GLY A 172 -2.76 9.23 2.45
N ASP A 173 -3.74 9.35 3.35
CA ASP A 173 -4.10 8.35 4.37
C ASP A 173 -2.90 7.62 5.01
N SER A 174 -1.80 8.34 5.23
CA SER A 174 -0.55 7.77 5.74
C SER A 174 -0.66 7.49 7.24
N GLY A 175 -0.64 6.20 7.59
CA GLY A 175 -0.61 5.74 8.97
C GLY A 175 -0.33 4.25 9.07
N THR A 176 -0.07 3.80 10.29
CA THR A 176 0.27 2.39 10.58
C THR A 176 -0.91 1.44 10.44
N HIS A 177 -2.13 1.96 10.23
CA HIS A 177 -3.29 1.19 9.81
C HIS A 177 -3.27 0.77 8.34
N ASN A 178 -2.39 1.38 7.53
CA ASN A 178 -2.17 1.05 6.12
C ASN A 178 -0.81 0.35 5.91
N ILE A 179 -0.32 -0.33 6.95
CA ILE A 179 0.89 -1.15 6.94
C ILE A 179 0.54 -2.49 7.57
N LEU A 180 0.74 -3.57 6.84
CA LEU A 180 0.54 -4.95 7.27
C LEU A 180 1.85 -5.50 7.85
N VAL A 181 1.74 -6.40 8.84
CA VAL A 181 2.83 -7.27 9.30
C VAL A 181 2.76 -8.55 8.50
N ARG A 182 3.87 -8.94 7.88
CA ARG A 182 3.92 -10.09 6.97
C ARG A 182 4.07 -11.41 7.74
N GLU A 183 3.15 -12.34 7.50
CA GLU A 183 3.25 -13.71 8.01
C GLU A 183 4.27 -14.54 7.21
N ASP A 184 4.56 -14.15 5.96
CA ASP A 184 5.50 -14.83 5.06
C ASP A 184 6.96 -14.32 5.18
N HIS A 185 7.28 -13.56 6.23
CA HIS A 185 8.57 -12.89 6.39
C HIS A 185 9.78 -13.86 6.44
N VAL A 186 9.58 -15.11 6.89
CA VAL A 186 10.64 -16.14 6.89
C VAL A 186 11.10 -16.47 5.46
N LYS A 187 10.17 -16.45 4.49
CA LYS A 187 10.46 -16.72 3.07
C LYS A 187 11.01 -15.49 2.35
N THR A 188 10.44 -14.32 2.64
CA THR A 188 10.72 -13.09 1.86
C THR A 188 11.79 -12.20 2.49
N GLY A 189 12.08 -12.37 3.78
CA GLY A 189 12.91 -11.45 4.56
C GLY A 189 12.24 -10.11 4.88
N ARG A 190 11.09 -9.79 4.27
CA ARG A 190 10.34 -8.55 4.47
C ARG A 190 9.43 -8.67 5.69
N LEU A 191 9.47 -7.67 6.57
CA LEU A 191 8.68 -7.72 7.81
C LEU A 191 7.30 -7.10 7.68
N ILE A 192 7.14 -6.15 6.74
CA ILE A 192 5.91 -5.38 6.58
C ILE A 192 5.55 -5.22 5.10
N ALA A 193 4.29 -4.85 4.84
CA ALA A 193 3.83 -4.46 3.52
C ALA A 193 2.98 -3.18 3.62
N GLY A 194 3.35 -2.17 2.86
CA GLY A 194 2.58 -0.94 2.70
C GLY A 194 1.40 -1.16 1.76
N ILE A 195 0.22 -0.71 2.16
CA ILE A 195 -1.00 -0.83 1.36
C ILE A 195 -1.72 0.51 1.25
N ASP A 196 -2.76 0.53 0.42
CA ASP A 196 -3.69 1.64 0.27
C ASP A 196 -3.00 2.95 -0.12
N LEU A 197 -2.45 2.96 -1.33
CA LEU A 197 -1.68 4.08 -1.89
C LEU A 197 -2.52 4.86 -2.91
N GLU A 198 -3.84 4.99 -2.71
CA GLU A 198 -4.73 5.64 -3.67
C GLU A 198 -4.94 7.14 -3.45
N GLU A 199 -4.75 7.62 -2.22
CA GLU A 199 -5.04 9.00 -1.87
C GLU A 199 -3.81 9.90 -2.04
N MET A 200 -4.06 11.15 -2.45
CA MET A 200 -3.10 12.25 -2.37
C MET A 200 -3.31 13.02 -1.07
N ARG A 201 -2.25 13.58 -0.50
CA ARG A 201 -2.38 14.46 0.67
C ARG A 201 -3.04 15.78 0.27
N THR A 202 -4.07 16.19 1.02
CA THR A 202 -4.90 17.37 0.69
C THR A 202 -4.49 18.67 1.37
N ASN A 203 -3.78 18.67 2.51
CA ASN A 203 -3.30 19.89 3.17
C ASN A 203 -1.96 19.68 3.90
N LYS A 204 -1.06 20.65 3.74
CA LYS A 204 0.32 20.70 4.27
C LYS A 204 0.45 21.93 5.19
N ASP A 205 0.36 21.72 6.50
CA ASP A 205 1.01 22.59 7.48
C ASP A 205 1.20 21.77 8.75
N ARG A 206 2.46 21.42 9.05
CA ARG A 206 2.81 20.66 10.25
C ARG A 206 4.18 21.07 10.75
N ASP A 207 4.28 21.28 12.05
CA ASP A 207 5.44 21.90 12.70
C ASP A 207 6.68 20.99 12.87
N SER A 208 6.69 19.75 12.35
CA SER A 208 7.84 18.85 12.54
C SER A 208 7.95 17.71 11.51
N ARG A 209 9.19 17.25 11.26
CA ARG A 209 9.51 16.07 10.41
C ARG A 209 8.72 14.82 10.79
N LEU A 210 8.45 14.61 12.08
CA LEU A 210 7.68 13.46 12.58
C LEU A 210 6.17 13.62 12.35
N THR A 211 5.62 14.83 12.49
CA THR A 211 4.19 15.09 12.24
C THR A 211 3.84 14.96 10.76
N HIS A 212 4.80 15.14 9.85
CA HIS A 212 4.62 14.85 8.43
C HIS A 212 4.40 13.36 8.10
N LEU A 213 4.96 12.44 8.89
CA LEU A 213 4.88 10.99 8.61
C LEU A 213 3.49 10.39 8.83
N PHE A 214 2.62 11.07 9.59
CA PHE A 214 1.28 10.58 9.93
C PHE A 214 0.21 11.55 9.46
N THR A 215 -1.03 11.10 9.28
CA THR A 215 -2.17 11.95 8.88
C THR A 215 -2.94 12.58 10.03
N ASN A 216 -2.77 12.12 11.28
CA ASN A 216 -3.43 12.72 12.45
C ASN A 216 -2.43 13.44 13.35
N ALA A 217 -2.93 14.38 14.17
CA ALA A 217 -2.13 15.02 15.22
C ALA A 217 -1.48 13.94 16.10
N PHE A 218 -0.20 14.13 16.42
CA PHE A 218 0.58 13.11 17.12
C PHE A 218 0.08 12.95 18.57
N SER A 219 -0.52 11.80 18.88
CA SER A 219 -0.82 11.49 20.29
C SER A 219 0.48 11.31 21.07
N TYR A 220 0.47 11.65 22.37
CA TYR A 220 1.61 11.46 23.26
C TYR A 220 2.16 10.02 23.20
N LYS A 221 1.27 9.03 23.14
CA LYS A 221 1.61 7.60 23.01
C LYS A 221 2.43 7.32 21.76
N LYS A 222 2.04 7.86 20.60
CA LYS A 222 2.83 7.69 19.36
C LYS A 222 4.18 8.39 19.49
N ARG A 223 4.24 9.59 20.09
CA ARG A 223 5.49 10.37 20.29
C ARG A 223 6.48 9.56 21.10
N SER A 224 6.03 8.95 22.19
CA SER A 224 6.83 8.07 23.03
C SER A 224 7.28 6.81 22.27
N LEU A 225 6.38 6.18 21.50
CA LEU A 225 6.67 4.93 20.80
C LEU A 225 7.67 5.07 19.64
N TYR A 226 7.54 6.15 18.87
CA TYR A 226 8.28 6.36 17.61
C TYR A 226 9.36 7.43 17.69
N GLY A 227 9.21 8.42 18.58
CA GLY A 227 10.11 9.57 18.71
C GLY A 227 11.60 9.20 18.82
N PRO A 228 11.99 8.24 19.69
CA PRO A 228 13.39 7.81 19.82
C PRO A 228 14.00 7.26 18.52
N GLU A 229 13.15 6.77 17.62
CA GLU A 229 13.53 6.00 16.44
C GLU A 229 13.48 6.79 15.13
N VAL A 230 12.93 8.01 15.15
CA VAL A 230 12.82 8.87 13.95
C VAL A 230 14.19 9.16 13.34
N ARG A 231 15.21 9.33 14.18
CA ARG A 231 16.59 9.57 13.75
C ARG A 231 17.21 8.40 12.99
N ASN A 232 16.62 7.20 13.08
CA ASN A 232 17.08 5.98 12.41
C ASN A 232 16.43 5.79 11.02
N ILE A 233 15.56 6.72 10.59
CA ILE A 233 15.05 6.77 9.23
C ILE A 233 16.20 7.14 8.30
N GLN A 234 16.42 6.33 7.27
CA GLN A 234 17.40 6.61 6.26
C GLN A 234 16.78 7.59 5.27
N SER A 235 17.29 8.82 5.25
CA SER A 235 16.90 9.83 4.29
C SER A 235 17.67 9.70 2.99
N ILE A 236 17.04 10.14 1.91
CA ILE A 236 17.67 10.33 0.61
C ILE A 236 17.54 11.81 0.25
N THR A 237 18.59 12.38 -0.33
CA THR A 237 18.57 13.72 -0.92
C THR A 237 18.38 13.61 -2.43
N TYR A 238 17.87 14.66 -3.07
CA TYR A 238 17.51 14.60 -4.49
C TYR A 238 18.71 14.23 -5.40
N TRP A 239 19.90 14.76 -5.11
CA TRP A 239 21.13 14.47 -5.85
C TRP A 239 21.70 13.06 -5.64
N GLN A 240 21.18 12.30 -4.67
CA GLN A 240 21.53 10.89 -4.48
C GLN A 240 20.69 9.95 -5.37
N ILE A 241 19.67 10.47 -6.06
CA ILE A 241 18.82 9.66 -6.93
C ILE A 241 19.42 9.66 -8.34
N ASP A 242 19.73 8.47 -8.84
CA ASP A 242 20.22 8.30 -10.20
C ASP A 242 19.23 8.88 -11.23
N GLN A 243 19.78 9.50 -12.28
CA GLN A 243 18.99 10.10 -13.36
C GLN A 243 18.00 9.10 -13.98
N HIS A 244 18.39 7.84 -14.13
CA HIS A 244 17.52 6.76 -14.61
C HIS A 244 16.31 6.51 -13.71
N ILE A 245 16.48 6.64 -12.39
CA ILE A 245 15.37 6.51 -11.43
C ILE A 245 14.42 7.70 -11.56
N LEU A 246 14.96 8.93 -11.67
CA LEU A 246 14.15 10.14 -11.89
C LEU A 246 13.34 10.06 -13.19
N GLU A 247 13.94 9.59 -14.27
CA GLU A 247 13.27 9.37 -15.55
C GLU A 247 12.12 8.37 -15.44
N LYS A 248 12.34 7.24 -14.76
CA LYS A 248 11.29 6.24 -14.49
C LYS A 248 10.16 6.81 -13.63
N MET A 249 10.48 7.57 -12.60
CA MET A 249 9.50 8.24 -11.73
C MET A 249 8.64 9.23 -12.52
N ASN A 250 9.28 10.09 -13.32
CA ASN A 250 8.58 11.04 -14.20
C ASN A 250 7.70 10.31 -15.22
N ALA A 251 8.19 9.21 -15.79
CA ALA A 251 7.47 8.44 -16.80
C ALA A 251 6.18 7.80 -16.27
N VAL A 252 6.08 7.50 -14.96
CA VAL A 252 4.85 7.06 -14.28
C VAL A 252 4.06 8.21 -13.63
N GLY A 253 4.45 9.46 -13.89
CA GLY A 253 3.72 10.66 -13.49
C GLY A 253 4.03 11.18 -12.09
N ILE A 254 5.16 10.80 -11.48
CA ILE A 254 5.64 11.42 -10.24
C ILE A 254 6.09 12.86 -10.52
N ASP A 255 5.63 13.79 -9.68
CA ASP A 255 5.99 15.21 -9.72
C ASP A 255 7.39 15.37 -9.11
N LEU A 256 8.41 15.49 -9.97
CA LEU A 256 9.80 15.55 -9.53
C LEU A 256 10.15 16.84 -8.77
N GLU A 257 9.50 17.96 -9.09
CA GLU A 257 9.72 19.23 -8.39
C GLU A 257 9.21 19.14 -6.95
N LYS A 258 8.00 18.59 -6.75
CA LYS A 258 7.49 18.34 -5.39
C LYS A 258 8.28 17.27 -4.64
N LEU A 259 8.82 16.28 -5.35
CA LEU A 259 9.67 15.26 -4.74
C LEU A 259 10.96 15.91 -4.21
N LYS A 260 11.58 16.78 -5.02
CA LYS A 260 12.76 17.56 -4.66
C LYS A 260 12.50 18.46 -3.45
N GLU A 261 11.42 19.24 -3.46
CA GLU A 261 10.99 20.13 -2.35
C GLU A 261 10.92 19.40 -1.01
N LYS A 262 10.60 18.11 -0.99
CA LYS A 262 10.45 17.32 0.24
C LYS A 262 11.71 16.60 0.69
N MET A 263 12.71 16.51 -0.18
CA MET A 263 14.01 15.92 0.13
C MET A 263 15.00 16.96 0.64
N GLU A 264 14.79 18.23 0.29
CA GLU A 264 15.56 19.41 0.69
C GLU A 264 14.97 20.08 1.96
#